data_AF-A0A2V8NZ25-F1
#
_entry.id   AF-A0A2V8NZ25-F1
#
_cell.length_a   1.000
_cell.length_b   1.000
_cell.length_c   1.000
_cell.angle_alpha   90.00
_cell.angle_beta   90.00
_cell.angle_gamma   90.00
#
_symmetry.space_group_name_H-M   'P 1'
#
loop_
_entity.id
_entity.type
_entity.pdbx_description
1 polymer ?
#
loop_
_entity_poly.entity_id
_entity_poly.type
_entity_poly.pdbx_seq_one_letter_code
_entity_poly.pdbx_strand_id
1 'polypeptide(L)' 'MKERASPPESKDVIPPSPVPAPHQSSLGYGLERPVVRGKFLYCGDRKLWVRGISYGTFRPDEHGSEFHDPERIERDF' A
#
# COMPACT_ATOMS: atom_id res chain seq x y z
N MET A 1 -41.01 -36.88 -10.50
CA MET A 1 -39.55 -37.02 -10.30
C MET A 1 -38.97 -35.60 -10.41
N LYS A 2 -38.58 -34.97 -9.29
CA LYS A 2 -38.09 -33.58 -9.28
C LYS A 2 -36.59 -33.59 -9.55
N GLU A 3 -36.14 -33.15 -10.72
CA GLU A 3 -34.73 -32.85 -10.94
C GLU A 3 -34.36 -31.60 -10.13
N ARG A 4 -33.39 -31.76 -9.23
CA ARG A 4 -32.85 -30.71 -8.39
C ARG A 4 -31.56 -30.27 -9.06
N ALA A 5 -31.59 -29.16 -9.79
CA ALA A 5 -30.37 -28.58 -10.37
C ALA A 5 -29.45 -28.10 -9.23
N SER A 6 -28.21 -28.60 -9.20
CA SER A 6 -27.15 -28.15 -8.31
C SER A 6 -26.71 -26.72 -8.69
N PRO A 7 -26.45 -25.82 -7.72
CA PRO A 7 -25.98 -24.47 -8.03
C PRO A 7 -24.52 -24.53 -8.54
N PRO A 8 -24.11 -23.68 -9.50
CA PRO A 8 -22.75 -23.67 -10.02
C PRO A 8 -21.75 -23.20 -8.96
N GLU A 9 -20.63 -23.93 -8.90
CA GLU A 9 -19.54 -23.80 -7.94
C GLU A 9 -18.98 -22.37 -7.86
N SER A 10 -18.75 -21.95 -6.62
CA SER A 10 -18.02 -20.76 -6.20
C SER A 10 -16.61 -20.76 -6.76
N LYS A 11 -16.33 -19.88 -7.72
CA LYS A 11 -14.98 -19.62 -8.20
C LYS A 11 -14.35 -18.49 -7.41
N ASP A 12 -13.42 -18.90 -6.55
CA ASP A 12 -12.19 -18.19 -6.20
C ASP A 12 -12.34 -16.78 -5.62
N VAL A 13 -12.69 -16.74 -4.32
CA VAL A 13 -12.32 -15.59 -3.49
C VAL A 13 -10.80 -15.60 -3.35
N ILE A 14 -10.12 -14.74 -4.10
CA ILE A 14 -8.69 -14.47 -3.92
C ILE A 14 -8.53 -14.01 -2.46
N PRO A 15 -7.79 -14.73 -1.59
CA PRO A 15 -7.54 -14.25 -0.25
C PRO A 15 -6.84 -12.89 -0.37
N PRO A 16 -7.25 -11.87 0.40
CA PRO A 16 -6.56 -10.59 0.34
C PRO A 16 -5.09 -10.85 0.59
N SER A 17 -4.23 -10.44 -0.35
CA SER A 17 -2.79 -10.44 -0.18
C SER A 17 -2.49 -9.90 1.22
N PRO A 18 -1.58 -10.52 1.99
CA PRO A 18 -1.25 -10.06 3.32
C PRO A 18 -0.88 -8.58 3.19
N VAL A 19 -1.67 -7.72 3.86
CA VAL A 19 -1.36 -6.29 3.96
C VAL A 19 0.10 -6.25 4.38
N PRO A 20 1.01 -5.64 3.60
CA PRO A 20 2.41 -5.60 4.00
C PRO A 20 2.41 -4.98 5.40
N ALA A 21 2.80 -5.79 6.39
CA ALA A 21 3.06 -5.28 7.72
C ALA A 21 3.99 -4.08 7.50
N PRO A 22 3.77 -2.93 8.16
CA PRO A 22 4.60 -1.77 7.95
C PRO A 22 6.04 -2.27 8.02
N HIS A 23 6.76 -2.19 6.88
CA HIS A 23 8.19 -2.42 6.89
C HIS A 23 8.67 -1.34 7.85
N GLN A 24 8.87 -1.75 9.11
CA GLN A 24 9.55 -0.96 10.10
C GLN A 24 10.94 -0.86 9.49
N SER A 25 11.15 0.18 8.69
CA SER A 25 12.43 0.60 8.17
C SER A 25 13.22 1.03 9.41
N SER A 26 13.72 0.02 10.12
CA SER A 26 14.52 0.10 11.34
C SER A 26 15.99 0.41 11.00
N LEU A 27 16.22 1.07 9.87
CA LEU A 27 17.49 1.67 9.49
C LEU A 27 17.36 3.20 9.58
N GLY A 28 17.45 3.70 10.81
CA GLY A 28 18.47 4.69 11.17
C GLY A 28 18.56 6.05 10.47
N TYR A 29 17.65 6.47 9.59
CA TYR A 29 17.58 7.87 9.14
C TYR A 29 16.55 8.61 9.98
N GLY A 30 16.92 8.89 11.23
CA GLY A 30 16.07 9.46 12.27
C GLY A 30 15.38 10.76 11.87
N LEU A 31 14.17 10.64 11.33
CA LEU A 31 13.19 11.71 11.39
C LEU A 31 12.40 11.48 12.67
N GLU A 32 12.64 12.35 13.67
CA GLU A 32 11.79 12.44 14.85
C GLU A 32 10.32 12.49 14.45
N ARG A 33 9.46 11.91 15.29
CA ARG A 33 8.01 11.82 15.04
C ARG A 33 7.47 13.22 14.71
N PRO A 34 6.87 13.42 13.52
CA PRO A 34 6.28 14.70 13.17
C PRO A 34 5.19 15.10 14.18
N VAL A 35 5.19 16.37 14.59
CA VAL A 35 4.19 16.95 15.49
C VAL A 35 3.52 18.17 14.87
N VAL A 36 2.25 18.39 15.21
CA VAL A 36 1.49 19.58 14.82
C VAL A 36 1.78 20.70 15.81
N ARG A 37 2.22 21.87 15.30
CA ARG A 37 2.33 23.11 16.08
C ARG A 37 1.49 24.18 15.37
N GLY A 38 0.24 24.34 15.81
CA GLY A 38 -0.73 25.22 15.15
C GLY A 38 -1.08 24.71 13.75
N LYS A 39 -0.73 25.49 12.71
CA LYS A 39 -1.02 25.16 11.29
C LYS A 39 0.13 24.43 10.57
N PHE A 40 1.23 24.13 11.27
CA PHE A 40 2.45 23.60 10.66
C PHE A 40 2.88 22.27 11.28
N LEU A 41 3.61 21.47 10.49
CA LEU A 41 4.27 20.24 10.93
C LEU A 41 5.72 20.52 11.30
N TYR A 42 6.24 19.82 12.31
CA TYR A 42 7.61 19.92 12.78
C TYR A 42 8.22 18.54 13.05
N CYS A 43 9.50 18.37 12.73
CA CYS A 43 10.34 17.28 13.24
C CYS A 43 11.42 17.92 14.11
N GLY A 44 11.37 17.69 15.42
CA GLY A 44 12.14 18.45 16.41
C GLY A 44 11.81 19.93 16.38
N ASP A 45 12.83 20.76 16.29
CA ASP A 45 12.68 22.22 16.23
C ASP A 45 12.66 22.79 14.80
N ARG A 46 12.61 21.90 13.80
CA ARG A 46 12.57 22.29 12.39
C ARG A 46 11.18 22.10 11.82
N LYS A 47 10.68 23.14 11.16
CA LYS A 47 9.44 23.07 10.40
C LYS A 47 9.60 22.08 9.24
N LEU A 48 8.72 21.09 9.18
CA LEU A 48 8.65 20.09 8.13
C LEU A 48 7.88 20.64 6.94
N TRP A 49 8.55 20.74 5.80
CA TRP A 49 7.93 21.07 4.52
C TRP A 49 7.71 19.78 3.72
N VAL A 50 6.46 19.34 3.62
CA VAL A 50 6.12 18.11 2.88
C VAL A 50 6.17 18.39 1.39
N ARG A 51 7.05 17.68 0.68
CA ARG A 51 7.17 17.70 -0.79
C ARG A 51 6.84 16.31 -1.30
N GLY A 52 5.54 16.01 -1.35
CA GLY A 52 5.04 14.73 -1.83
C GLY A 52 4.37 14.86 -3.19
N ILE A 53 4.36 13.77 -3.94
CA ILE A 53 3.44 13.55 -5.04
C ILE A 53 2.41 12.50 -4.61
N SER A 54 1.20 12.59 -5.14
CA SER A 54 0.21 11.52 -4.97
C SER A 54 0.51 10.44 -6.01
N TYR A 55 0.67 9.20 -5.56
CA TYR A 55 0.88 8.05 -6.44
C TYR A 55 -0.36 7.13 -6.41
N GLY A 56 -0.79 6.67 -7.59
CA GLY A 56 -1.87 5.69 -7.75
C GLY A 56 -1.33 4.26 -7.81
N THR A 57 -2.20 3.27 -7.99
CA THR A 57 -1.76 1.87 -8.14
C THR A 57 -1.10 1.65 -9.51
N PHE A 58 -0.14 0.72 -9.61
CA PHE A 58 0.41 0.39 -10.93
C PHE A 58 -0.67 -0.31 -11.76
N ARG A 59 -0.59 -0.19 -13.09
CA ARG A 59 -1.49 -0.89 -14.00
C ARG A 59 -1.48 -2.38 -13.65
N PRO A 60 -2.65 -3.00 -13.40
CA PRO A 60 -2.70 -4.40 -13.04
C PRO A 60 -2.22 -5.29 -14.19
N ASP A 61 -1.60 -6.41 -13.84
CA ASP A 61 -1.17 -7.44 -14.79
C ASP A 61 -2.33 -8.35 -15.23
N GLU A 62 -2.01 -9.43 -15.94
CA GLU A 62 -2.96 -10.44 -16.41
C GLU A 62 -3.72 -11.14 -15.26
N HIS A 63 -3.18 -11.11 -14.04
CA HIS A 63 -3.80 -11.65 -12.83
C HIS A 63 -4.51 -10.58 -11.98
N GLY A 64 -4.58 -9.33 -12.46
CA GLY A 64 -5.27 -8.24 -11.78
C GLY A 64 -4.52 -7.64 -10.60
N SER A 65 -3.27 -8.04 -10.34
CA SER A 65 -2.52 -7.46 -9.20
C SER A 65 -1.77 -6.20 -9.63
N GLU A 66 -1.77 -5.23 -8.74
CA GLU A 66 -1.28 -3.87 -8.99
C GLU A 66 0.16 -3.66 -8.50
N PHE A 67 0.83 -4.72 -8.03
CA PHE A 67 2.17 -4.67 -7.42
C PHE A 67 2.97 -5.93 -7.74
N HIS A 68 3.51 -6.03 -8.97
CA HIS A 68 4.24 -7.23 -9.41
C HIS A 68 5.73 -7.07 -9.54
N ASP A 69 6.20 -5.85 -9.73
CA ASP A 69 7.56 -5.58 -10.16
C ASP A 69 8.30 -4.74 -9.11
N PRO A 70 9.03 -5.39 -8.18
CA PRO A 70 9.86 -4.71 -7.20
C PRO A 70 10.89 -3.77 -7.83
N GLU A 71 11.43 -4.09 -9.00
CA GLU A 71 12.39 -3.24 -9.70
C GLU A 71 11.73 -1.99 -10.27
N ARG A 72 10.45 -2.09 -10.68
CA ARG A 72 9.64 -0.93 -11.08
C ARG A 72 9.27 -0.06 -9.89
N ILE A 73 8.94 -0.66 -8.75
CA ILE A 73 8.69 0.08 -7.51
C ILE A 73 9.96 0.83 -7.10
N GLU A 74 11.12 0.16 -7.07
CA GLU A 74 12.39 0.77 -6.68
C GLU A 74 12.82 1.92 -7.61
N ARG A 75 12.43 1.91 -8.89
CA ARG A 75 12.72 3.03 -9.80
C ARG A 75 11.87 4.28 -9.55
N ASP A 76 10.68 4.14 -8.98
CA ASP A 76 9.74 5.24 -8.76
C ASP A 76 9.95 5.95 -7.40
N PHE A 77 10.63 5.32 -6.43
CA PHE A 77 10.86 5.81 -5.05
C PHE A 77 12.30 6.22 -4.78
#